data_AF-A0A5E6VTS8-F1
#
_entry.id   AF-A0A5E6VTS8-F1
#
_cell.length_a   1.000
_cell.length_b   1.000
_cell.length_c   1.000
_cell.angle_alpha   90.00
_cell.angle_beta   90.00
_cell.angle_gamma   90.00
#
_symmetry.space_group_name_H-M   'P 1'
#
loop_
_entity.id
_entity.type
_entity.pdbx_description
1 polymer ?
#
loop_
_entity_poly.entity_id
_entity_poly.type
_entity_poly.pdbx_seq_one_letter_code
_entity_poly.pdbx_strand_id
1 'polypeptide(L)'
;MKRVFIANFGRENYEWPNCLHRSTVATMNSVETHDLWVANNREAFVEKSMRVEQTARGITPTRAVASRWFNLMTIIAETSGDIWIHREKNELWWTESLPDAPTFELNDDPTWSKPRQAYVCHKPCKPWSSKSLSGSRLEWKGLHPKARDFLSTEATLQQLSPDYAEYALALVQGTDLNPWHERPVWKDKQSLRKVGPSTSFGDLQRSVFEMAQTAWRTTQAANGQEETRTVKVKDFGFRDQDELRAYLQELFTLQEGLCALTGLLLRHHSPDVDEELVCSLDRIDSNGHYEPGNLQIVCRFANRWKSDRGNTEFMRLVQLLKNSSDV
;
A
#
# COMPACT_ATOMS: atom_id res chain seq x y z
N MET A 1 -13.50 -10.10 -23.95
CA MET A 1 -12.64 -9.16 -23.20
C MET A 1 -13.52 -8.45 -22.17
N LYS A 2 -13.12 -8.40 -20.90
CA LYS A 2 -13.94 -7.76 -19.84
C LYS A 2 -14.01 -6.26 -20.08
N ARG A 3 -15.19 -5.64 -19.92
CA ARG A 3 -15.28 -4.17 -19.92
C ARG A 3 -14.70 -3.66 -18.60
N VAL A 4 -14.10 -2.47 -18.65
CA VAL A 4 -13.55 -1.82 -17.47
C VAL A 4 -14.17 -0.45 -17.35
N PHE A 5 -14.73 -0.16 -16.18
CA PHE A 5 -15.39 1.08 -15.85
C PHE A 5 -14.65 1.79 -14.72
N ILE A 6 -14.53 3.11 -14.84
CA ILE A 6 -14.23 4.00 -13.72
C ILE A 6 -15.53 4.61 -13.23
N ALA A 7 -15.77 4.64 -11.93
CA ALA A 7 -17.04 5.08 -11.37
C ALA A 7 -16.91 5.86 -10.06
N ASN A 8 -17.88 6.73 -9.82
CA ASN A 8 -18.21 7.35 -8.55
C ASN A 8 -19.66 7.02 -8.20
N PHE A 9 -19.94 6.85 -6.92
CA PHE A 9 -21.21 6.35 -6.43
C PHE A 9 -22.00 7.50 -5.80
N GLY A 10 -22.78 8.17 -6.64
CA GLY A 10 -23.57 9.34 -6.25
C GLY A 10 -22.80 10.65 -6.26
N ARG A 11 -23.50 11.75 -6.00
CA ARG A 11 -22.91 13.08 -5.88
C ARG A 11 -21.94 13.09 -4.71
N GLU A 12 -20.78 13.72 -4.88
CA GLU A 12 -19.73 13.75 -3.85
C GLU A 12 -19.35 12.35 -3.32
N ASN A 13 -19.66 11.30 -4.12
CA ASN A 13 -19.40 9.90 -3.80
C ASN A 13 -20.08 9.41 -2.50
N TYR A 14 -21.23 9.98 -2.12
CA TYR A 14 -21.90 9.69 -0.84
C TYR A 14 -22.25 8.20 -0.65
N GLU A 15 -22.47 7.46 -1.74
CA GLU A 15 -22.90 6.05 -1.70
C GLU A 15 -21.71 5.08 -1.63
N TRP A 16 -20.48 5.57 -1.75
CA TRP A 16 -19.28 4.73 -1.69
C TRP A 16 -19.15 3.88 -0.42
N PRO A 17 -19.38 4.41 0.80
CA PRO A 17 -19.30 3.60 2.02
C PRO A 17 -20.23 2.38 2.00
N ASN A 18 -21.44 2.55 1.46
CA ASN A 18 -22.41 1.47 1.31
C ASN A 18 -21.97 0.48 0.23
N CYS A 19 -21.48 0.95 -0.92
CA CYS A 19 -20.91 0.10 -1.97
C CYS A 19 -19.77 -0.78 -1.45
N LEU A 20 -18.87 -0.20 -0.66
CA LEU A 20 -17.75 -0.89 -0.03
C LEU A 20 -18.23 -1.94 0.97
N HIS A 21 -19.15 -1.58 1.87
CA HIS A 21 -19.66 -2.48 2.91
C HIS A 21 -20.51 -3.63 2.34
N ARG A 22 -21.40 -3.32 1.40
CA ARG A 22 -22.37 -4.28 0.82
C ARG A 22 -21.80 -5.10 -0.33
N SER A 23 -20.60 -4.78 -0.81
CA SER A 23 -20.02 -5.34 -2.03
C SER A 23 -20.95 -5.16 -3.23
N THR A 24 -21.25 -3.90 -3.54
CA THR A 24 -22.07 -3.52 -4.69
C THR A 24 -21.41 -2.41 -5.51
N VAL A 25 -21.81 -2.30 -6.77
CA VAL A 25 -21.67 -1.07 -7.57
C VAL A 25 -23.04 -0.41 -7.67
N ALA A 26 -23.08 0.92 -7.65
CA ALA A 26 -24.35 1.64 -7.55
C ALA A 26 -24.49 2.82 -8.51
N THR A 27 -25.74 3.17 -8.79
CA THR A 27 -26.14 4.45 -9.37
C THR A 27 -27.56 4.76 -8.94
N MET A 28 -28.08 5.95 -9.26
CA MET A 28 -29.39 6.38 -8.81
C MET A 28 -30.21 7.04 -9.92
N ASN A 29 -31.53 6.86 -9.83
CA ASN A 29 -32.53 7.62 -10.58
C ASN A 29 -33.34 8.45 -9.61
N SER A 30 -33.89 9.56 -10.09
CA SER A 30 -34.87 10.32 -9.33
C SER A 30 -36.19 9.54 -9.23
N VAL A 31 -36.96 9.82 -8.18
CA VAL A 31 -38.31 9.27 -8.00
C VAL A 31 -39.21 9.59 -9.20
N GLU A 32 -39.08 10.80 -9.76
CA GLU A 32 -39.89 11.29 -10.88
C GLU A 32 -39.69 10.54 -12.20
N THR A 33 -38.57 9.82 -12.35
CA THR A 33 -38.17 9.21 -13.62
C THR A 33 -37.93 7.70 -13.52
N HIS A 34 -37.87 7.14 -12.31
CA HIS A 34 -37.54 5.73 -12.10
C HIS A 34 -38.52 4.78 -12.82
N ASP A 35 -39.83 4.99 -12.69
CA ASP A 35 -40.85 4.12 -13.32
C ASP A 35 -40.75 4.10 -14.85
N LEU A 36 -40.34 5.22 -15.45
CA LEU A 36 -40.13 5.32 -16.90
C LEU A 36 -38.91 4.50 -17.33
N TRP A 37 -37.87 4.42 -16.49
CA TRP A 37 -36.73 3.55 -16.72
C TRP A 37 -37.11 2.07 -16.56
N VAL A 38 -37.88 1.72 -15.52
CA VAL A 38 -38.39 0.34 -15.30
C VAL A 38 -39.24 -0.13 -16.49
N ALA A 39 -40.07 0.76 -17.04
CA ALA A 39 -40.88 0.49 -18.24
C ALA A 39 -40.06 0.47 -19.55
N ASN A 40 -38.74 0.68 -19.49
CA ASN A 40 -37.85 0.85 -20.65
C ASN A 40 -38.33 1.93 -21.64
N ASN A 41 -39.03 2.95 -21.14
CA ASN A 41 -39.57 4.05 -21.95
C ASN A 41 -38.58 5.21 -22.01
N ARG A 42 -37.53 5.03 -22.81
CA ARG A 42 -36.42 5.99 -22.92
C ARG A 42 -36.85 7.39 -23.36
N GLU A 43 -37.77 7.51 -24.31
CA GLU A 43 -38.19 8.83 -24.81
C GLU A 43 -38.93 9.62 -23.71
N ALA A 44 -39.90 8.99 -23.05
CA ALA A 44 -40.61 9.62 -21.95
C ALA A 44 -39.68 9.95 -20.77
N PHE A 45 -38.73 9.07 -20.45
CA PHE A 45 -37.71 9.33 -19.43
C PHE A 45 -36.92 10.59 -19.75
N VAL A 46 -36.45 10.72 -21.00
CA VAL A 46 -35.65 11.87 -21.44
C VAL A 46 -36.46 13.17 -21.39
N GLU A 47 -37.68 13.15 -21.91
CA GLU A 47 -38.55 14.33 -21.88
C GLU A 47 -38.92 14.77 -20.46
N LYS A 48 -39.25 13.82 -19.58
CA LYS A 48 -39.58 14.09 -18.18
C LYS A 48 -38.34 14.66 -17.46
N SER A 49 -37.18 14.03 -17.63
CA SER A 49 -35.91 14.49 -17.04
C SER A 49 -35.60 15.94 -17.41
N MET A 50 -35.79 16.34 -18.67
CA MET A 50 -35.57 17.73 -19.12
C MET A 50 -36.52 18.75 -18.49
N ARG A 51 -37.66 18.33 -17.94
CA ARG A 51 -38.65 19.23 -17.31
C ARG A 51 -38.47 19.34 -15.80
N VAL A 52 -38.13 18.24 -15.13
CA VAL A 52 -38.19 18.15 -13.67
C VAL A 52 -36.82 18.04 -12.99
N GLU A 53 -35.79 17.59 -13.72
CA GLU A 53 -34.47 17.38 -13.14
C GLU A 53 -33.53 18.57 -13.35
N GLN A 54 -32.50 18.60 -12.52
CA GLN A 54 -31.39 19.53 -12.64
C GLN A 54 -30.07 18.79 -12.54
N THR A 55 -29.08 19.24 -13.31
CA THR A 55 -27.69 18.80 -13.14
C THR A 55 -27.15 19.22 -11.77
N ALA A 56 -26.00 18.68 -11.36
CA ALA A 56 -25.34 19.08 -10.11
C ALA A 56 -25.05 20.60 -10.01
N ARG A 57 -25.04 21.32 -11.13
CA ARG A 57 -24.87 22.79 -11.21
C ARG A 57 -26.20 23.57 -11.20
N GLY A 58 -27.33 22.89 -11.00
CA GLY A 58 -28.67 23.52 -11.01
C GLY A 58 -29.22 23.84 -12.40
N ILE A 59 -28.56 23.37 -13.47
CA ILE A 59 -28.94 23.64 -14.87
C ILE A 59 -29.84 22.52 -15.38
N THR A 60 -30.90 22.88 -16.11
CA THR A 60 -31.75 21.93 -16.83
C THR A 60 -30.92 21.04 -17.78
N PRO A 61 -31.07 19.70 -17.73
CA PRO A 61 -30.28 18.81 -18.57
C PRO A 61 -30.67 18.94 -20.04
N THR A 62 -29.71 18.75 -20.94
CA THR A 62 -29.99 18.58 -22.37
C THR A 62 -30.51 17.17 -22.65
N ARG A 63 -31.14 16.97 -23.82
CA ARG A 63 -31.58 15.64 -24.28
C ARG A 63 -30.46 14.59 -24.21
N ALA A 64 -29.24 14.97 -24.57
CA ALA A 64 -28.08 14.08 -24.51
C ALA A 64 -27.68 13.71 -23.07
N VAL A 65 -27.75 14.65 -22.13
CA VAL A 65 -27.47 14.40 -20.70
C VAL A 65 -28.53 13.50 -20.09
N ALA A 66 -29.81 13.79 -20.31
CA ALA A 66 -30.91 12.95 -19.83
C ALA A 66 -30.86 11.53 -20.42
N SER A 67 -30.55 11.42 -21.71
CA SER A 67 -30.35 10.13 -22.39
C SER A 67 -29.16 9.35 -21.83
N ARG A 68 -28.09 10.06 -21.42
CA ARG A 68 -26.96 9.45 -20.72
C ARG A 68 -27.40 8.91 -19.35
N TRP A 69 -28.20 9.63 -18.56
CA TRP A 69 -28.67 9.16 -17.26
C TRP A 69 -29.46 7.86 -17.35
N PHE A 70 -30.33 7.72 -18.34
CA PHE A 70 -31.01 6.45 -18.64
C PHE A 70 -30.00 5.31 -18.82
N ASN A 71 -28.98 5.53 -19.67
CA ASN A 71 -27.96 4.53 -19.95
C ASN A 71 -27.09 4.20 -18.72
N LEU A 72 -26.81 5.17 -17.84
CA LEU A 72 -26.02 4.94 -16.63
C LEU A 72 -26.69 3.90 -15.72
N MET A 73 -28.00 4.06 -15.50
CA MET A 73 -28.79 3.10 -14.73
C MET A 73 -28.80 1.71 -15.39
N THR A 74 -29.01 1.66 -16.72
CA THR A 74 -28.98 0.41 -17.48
C THR A 74 -27.61 -0.30 -17.37
N ILE A 75 -26.50 0.43 -17.54
CA ILE A 75 -25.15 -0.14 -17.45
C ILE A 75 -24.90 -0.80 -16.08
N ILE A 76 -25.31 -0.15 -14.99
CA ILE A 76 -25.14 -0.69 -13.63
C ILE A 76 -26.10 -1.86 -13.37
N ALA A 77 -27.36 -1.77 -13.83
CA ALA A 77 -28.31 -2.86 -13.63
C ALA A 77 -27.89 -4.15 -14.36
N GLU A 78 -27.30 -4.00 -15.56
CA GLU A 78 -27.00 -5.11 -16.48
C GLU A 78 -25.53 -5.57 -16.47
N THR A 79 -24.64 -4.92 -15.71
CA THR A 79 -23.22 -5.33 -15.68
C THR A 79 -23.06 -6.76 -15.13
N SER A 80 -22.13 -7.52 -15.69
CA SER A 80 -21.79 -8.87 -15.21
C SER A 80 -20.40 -9.25 -15.69
N GLY A 81 -19.52 -9.65 -14.78
CA GLY A 81 -18.13 -9.98 -15.07
C GLY A 81 -17.27 -8.80 -15.53
N ASP A 82 -17.77 -7.56 -15.41
CA ASP A 82 -17.03 -6.35 -15.74
C ASP A 82 -16.21 -5.88 -14.54
N ILE A 83 -15.09 -5.22 -14.82
CA ILE A 83 -14.24 -4.65 -13.79
C ILE A 83 -14.65 -3.22 -13.52
N TRP A 84 -14.82 -2.90 -12.24
CA TRP A 84 -15.16 -1.57 -11.75
C TRP A 84 -14.00 -1.04 -10.94
N ILE A 85 -13.62 0.21 -11.20
CA ILE A 85 -12.52 0.90 -10.53
C ILE A 85 -13.06 2.20 -9.95
N HIS A 86 -12.72 2.45 -8.69
CA HIS A 86 -13.09 3.65 -7.97
C HIS A 86 -11.85 4.23 -7.27
N ARG A 87 -11.72 5.55 -7.25
CA ARG A 87 -10.64 6.22 -6.52
C ARG A 87 -11.22 6.89 -5.28
N GLU A 88 -10.76 6.42 -4.12
CA GLU A 88 -11.05 7.07 -2.83
C GLU A 88 -9.75 7.65 -2.27
N LYS A 89 -9.63 8.99 -2.27
CA LYS A 89 -8.45 9.73 -1.81
C LYS A 89 -7.14 9.25 -2.48
N ASN A 90 -6.31 8.49 -1.74
CA ASN A 90 -5.03 7.95 -2.17
C ASN A 90 -5.10 6.47 -2.55
N GLU A 91 -6.25 5.84 -2.48
CA GLU A 91 -6.42 4.41 -2.76
C GLU A 91 -7.25 4.23 -4.02
N LEU A 92 -6.81 3.31 -4.87
CA LEU A 92 -7.58 2.84 -6.01
C LEU A 92 -8.21 1.50 -5.61
N TRP A 93 -9.53 1.46 -5.62
CA TRP A 93 -10.34 0.29 -5.32
C TRP A 93 -10.83 -0.34 -6.61
N TRP A 94 -10.92 -1.66 -6.64
CA TRP A 94 -11.51 -2.38 -7.75
C TRP A 94 -12.39 -3.54 -7.29
N THR A 95 -13.30 -3.95 -8.17
CA THR A 95 -14.15 -5.13 -8.00
C THR A 95 -14.55 -5.70 -9.37
N GLU A 96 -15.24 -6.84 -9.35
CA GLU A 96 -15.87 -7.48 -10.50
C GLU A 96 -17.37 -7.64 -10.23
N SER A 97 -18.22 -7.20 -11.16
CA SER A 97 -19.67 -7.34 -11.04
C SER A 97 -20.12 -8.80 -11.15
N LEU A 98 -21.15 -9.17 -10.39
CA LEU A 98 -21.73 -10.51 -10.38
C LEU A 98 -22.98 -10.58 -11.27
N PRO A 99 -23.38 -11.79 -11.74
CA PRO A 99 -24.54 -11.95 -12.60
C PRO A 99 -25.88 -11.71 -11.88
N ASP A 100 -25.88 -11.74 -10.54
CA ASP A 100 -27.05 -11.55 -9.68
C ASP A 100 -27.84 -10.28 -10.00
N ALA A 101 -29.16 -10.34 -9.84
CA ALA A 101 -30.05 -9.22 -10.12
C ALA A 101 -29.74 -8.00 -9.21
N PRO A 102 -29.87 -6.77 -9.73
CA PRO A 102 -29.77 -5.58 -8.89
C PRO A 102 -30.96 -5.48 -7.92
N THR A 103 -30.72 -4.78 -6.81
CA THR A 103 -31.76 -4.36 -5.87
C THR A 103 -31.97 -2.86 -5.98
N PHE A 104 -33.19 -2.39 -5.71
CA PHE A 104 -33.55 -0.98 -5.78
C PHE A 104 -34.14 -0.54 -4.45
N GLU A 105 -33.58 0.50 -3.86
CA GLU A 105 -33.99 1.02 -2.56
C GLU A 105 -34.22 2.52 -2.66
N LEU A 106 -35.26 3.02 -1.99
CA LEU A 106 -35.53 4.44 -1.89
C LEU A 106 -34.72 5.00 -0.72
N ASN A 107 -33.74 5.85 -1.01
CA ASN A 107 -32.87 6.46 0.00
C ASN A 107 -32.82 7.98 -0.18
N ASP A 108 -32.49 8.69 0.90
CA ASP A 108 -32.25 10.12 0.87
C ASP A 108 -30.83 10.42 0.35
N ASP A 109 -30.71 11.26 -0.68
CA ASP A 109 -29.45 11.85 -1.11
C ASP A 109 -29.08 12.99 -0.15
N PRO A 110 -28.05 12.83 0.70
CA PRO A 110 -27.69 13.80 1.72
C PRO A 110 -26.95 15.02 1.16
N THR A 111 -26.59 15.02 -0.12
CA THR A 111 -25.76 16.07 -0.72
C THR A 111 -26.54 17.32 -1.11
N TRP A 112 -27.86 17.27 -1.00
CA TRP A 112 -28.73 18.42 -1.22
C TRP A 112 -29.02 19.17 0.07
N SER A 113 -29.17 20.50 -0.02
CA SER A 113 -29.53 21.35 1.12
C SER A 113 -30.87 20.97 1.76
N LYS A 114 -31.76 20.34 0.98
CA LYS A 114 -32.90 19.57 1.47
C LYS A 114 -32.74 18.15 0.91
N PRO A 115 -32.65 17.11 1.75
CA PRO A 115 -32.52 15.73 1.28
C PRO A 115 -33.58 15.42 0.23
N ARG A 116 -33.15 14.82 -0.88
CA ARG A 116 -34.04 14.38 -1.96
C ARG A 116 -34.01 12.87 -2.02
N GLN A 117 -35.19 12.26 -2.09
CA GLN A 117 -35.28 10.83 -2.28
C GLN A 117 -34.84 10.45 -3.69
N ALA A 118 -34.11 9.34 -3.80
CA ALA A 118 -33.69 8.73 -5.05
C ALA A 118 -33.77 7.21 -4.93
N TYR A 119 -34.08 6.55 -6.06
CA TYR A 119 -33.95 5.10 -6.16
C TYR A 119 -32.50 4.75 -6.42
N VAL A 120 -31.84 4.17 -5.43
CA VAL A 120 -30.47 3.67 -5.51
C VAL A 120 -30.51 2.22 -6.00
N CYS A 121 -29.87 1.99 -7.13
CA CYS A 121 -29.64 0.66 -7.69
C CYS A 121 -28.35 0.11 -7.12
N HIS A 122 -28.44 -1.04 -6.44
CA HIS A 122 -27.29 -1.79 -5.95
C HIS A 122 -27.15 -3.08 -6.77
N LYS A 123 -26.10 -3.14 -7.57
CA LYS A 123 -25.73 -4.34 -8.32
C LYS A 123 -24.65 -5.11 -7.56
N PRO A 124 -24.85 -6.40 -7.22
CA PRO A 124 -23.85 -7.19 -6.51
C PRO A 124 -22.52 -7.28 -7.26
N CYS A 125 -21.42 -7.24 -6.51
CA CYS A 125 -20.07 -7.45 -6.99
C CYS A 125 -19.26 -8.27 -5.98
N LYS A 126 -18.04 -8.67 -6.37
CA LYS A 126 -17.08 -9.22 -5.40
C LYS A 126 -16.72 -8.15 -4.33
N PRO A 127 -16.17 -8.55 -3.18
CA PRO A 127 -15.63 -7.59 -2.22
C PRO A 127 -14.65 -6.64 -2.90
N TRP A 128 -14.81 -5.34 -2.66
CA TRP A 128 -13.90 -4.33 -3.16
C TRP A 128 -12.50 -4.51 -2.56
N SER A 129 -11.48 -4.38 -3.40
CA SER A 129 -10.08 -4.51 -2.99
C SER A 129 -9.28 -3.28 -3.38
N SER A 130 -8.46 -2.78 -2.45
CA SER A 130 -7.41 -1.80 -2.71
C SER A 130 -6.03 -2.44 -2.99
N LYS A 131 -6.01 -3.75 -3.22
CA LYS A 131 -4.82 -4.54 -3.58
C LYS A 131 -5.01 -5.21 -4.93
N SER A 132 -3.94 -5.35 -5.71
CA SER A 132 -3.92 -6.22 -6.89
C SER A 132 -4.15 -7.68 -6.50
N LEU A 133 -4.44 -8.52 -7.48
CA LEU A 133 -4.52 -9.98 -7.30
C LEU A 133 -3.19 -10.59 -6.84
N SER A 134 -2.06 -9.96 -7.17
CA SER A 134 -0.73 -10.32 -6.66
C SER A 134 -0.41 -9.79 -5.26
N GLY A 135 -1.32 -9.03 -4.64
CA GLY A 135 -1.20 -8.53 -3.26
C GLY A 135 -0.65 -7.11 -3.10
N SER A 136 -0.18 -6.48 -4.17
CA SER A 136 0.37 -5.12 -4.15
C SER A 136 -0.71 -4.08 -3.83
N ARG A 137 -0.42 -3.11 -2.96
CA ARG A 137 -1.35 -1.99 -2.71
C ARG A 137 -1.48 -1.10 -3.93
N LEU A 138 -2.70 -0.72 -4.28
CA LEU A 138 -3.01 0.17 -5.40
C LEU A 138 -3.10 1.61 -4.91
N GLU A 139 -1.94 2.24 -4.69
CA GLU A 139 -1.87 3.62 -4.22
C GLU A 139 -1.89 4.63 -5.38
N TRP A 140 -2.85 5.55 -5.37
CA TRP A 140 -3.05 6.59 -6.39
C TRP A 140 -1.79 7.41 -6.66
N LYS A 141 -1.09 7.84 -5.60
CA LYS A 141 0.16 8.63 -5.74
C LYS A 141 1.29 7.82 -6.38
N GLY A 142 1.29 6.50 -6.18
CA GLY A 142 2.26 5.56 -6.77
C GLY A 142 1.97 5.20 -8.22
N LEU A 143 0.79 5.54 -8.75
CA LEU A 143 0.46 5.28 -10.15
C LEU A 143 1.26 6.19 -11.10
N HIS A 144 1.55 5.63 -12.27
CA HIS A 144 2.14 6.38 -13.36
C HIS A 144 1.31 7.64 -13.67
N PRO A 145 1.92 8.82 -13.89
CA PRO A 145 1.20 10.07 -14.18
C PRO A 145 0.13 9.93 -15.26
N LYS A 146 0.45 9.22 -16.35
CA LYS A 146 -0.50 8.95 -17.44
C LYS A 146 -1.69 8.07 -17.02
N ALA A 147 -1.50 7.11 -16.12
CA ALA A 147 -2.58 6.27 -15.60
C ALA A 147 -3.61 7.10 -14.82
N ARG A 148 -3.14 8.11 -14.08
CA ARG A 148 -4.01 9.03 -13.35
C ARG A 148 -4.89 9.90 -14.23
N ASP A 149 -4.52 10.11 -15.50
CA ASP A 149 -5.36 10.86 -16.45
C ASP A 149 -6.68 10.13 -16.75
N PHE A 150 -6.73 8.80 -16.58
CA PHE A 150 -7.91 8.00 -16.98
C PHE A 150 -8.43 7.03 -15.89
N LEU A 151 -7.72 6.80 -14.79
CA LEU A 151 -8.18 5.93 -13.70
C LEU A 151 -9.03 6.67 -12.64
N SER A 152 -9.50 7.87 -12.96
CA SER A 152 -10.49 8.60 -12.17
C SER A 152 -11.41 9.38 -13.09
N THR A 153 -12.64 9.63 -12.64
CA THR A 153 -13.61 10.43 -13.37
C THR A 153 -14.26 11.45 -12.43
N GLU A 154 -14.70 12.57 -12.97
CA GLU A 154 -15.60 13.51 -12.27
C GLU A 154 -17.08 13.19 -12.54
N ALA A 155 -17.35 12.28 -13.49
CA ALA A 155 -18.70 11.83 -13.80
C ALA A 155 -19.11 10.62 -12.94
N THR A 156 -20.36 10.17 -13.09
CA THR A 156 -20.87 8.95 -12.41
C THR A 156 -20.11 7.71 -12.84
N LEU A 157 -19.97 7.47 -14.15
CA LEU A 157 -19.10 6.42 -14.66
C LEU A 157 -18.65 6.72 -16.10
N GLN A 158 -17.57 6.04 -16.48
CA GLN A 158 -17.03 6.02 -17.83
C GLN A 158 -16.43 4.65 -18.14
N GLN A 159 -16.71 4.12 -19.32
CA GLN A 159 -16.03 2.94 -19.84
C GLN A 159 -14.66 3.33 -20.39
N LEU A 160 -13.63 2.57 -20.04
CA LEU A 160 -12.29 2.75 -20.61
C LEU A 160 -12.25 2.27 -22.07
N SER A 161 -11.39 2.91 -22.88
CA SER A 161 -11.04 2.41 -24.20
C SER A 161 -10.33 1.05 -24.09
N PRO A 162 -10.27 0.24 -25.16
CA PRO A 162 -9.62 -1.06 -25.12
C PRO A 162 -8.17 -1.02 -24.57
N ASP A 163 -7.35 -0.07 -25.03
CA ASP A 163 -5.96 0.08 -24.57
C ASP A 163 -5.86 0.43 -23.07
N TYR A 164 -6.73 1.31 -22.57
CA TYR A 164 -6.74 1.69 -21.15
C TYR A 164 -7.37 0.61 -20.26
N ALA A 165 -8.30 -0.17 -20.81
CA ALA A 165 -8.87 -1.34 -20.16
C ALA A 165 -7.80 -2.43 -19.98
N GLU A 166 -6.96 -2.69 -20.99
CA GLU A 166 -5.84 -3.64 -20.86
C GLU A 166 -4.85 -3.20 -19.78
N TYR A 167 -4.48 -1.91 -19.76
CA TYR A 167 -3.62 -1.37 -18.71
C TYR A 167 -4.24 -1.54 -17.32
N ALA A 168 -5.52 -1.21 -17.18
CA ALA A 168 -6.23 -1.32 -15.91
C ALA A 168 -6.34 -2.78 -15.43
N LEU A 169 -6.58 -3.72 -16.35
CA LEU A 169 -6.58 -5.15 -16.05
C LEU A 169 -5.19 -5.64 -15.63
N ALA A 170 -4.13 -5.22 -16.32
CA ALA A 170 -2.76 -5.55 -15.95
C ALA A 170 -2.41 -4.99 -14.55
N LEU A 171 -2.85 -3.77 -14.24
CA LEU A 171 -2.68 -3.16 -12.93
C LEU A 171 -3.42 -3.95 -11.83
N VAL A 172 -4.67 -4.35 -12.08
CA VAL A 172 -5.47 -5.19 -11.16
C VAL A 172 -4.85 -6.57 -10.97
N GLN A 173 -4.32 -7.19 -12.04
CA GLN A 173 -3.63 -8.47 -11.96
C GLN A 173 -2.27 -8.35 -11.26
N GLY A 174 -1.66 -7.16 -11.32
CA GLY A 174 -0.30 -6.91 -10.85
C GLY A 174 0.76 -7.48 -11.79
N THR A 175 0.49 -7.48 -13.08
CA THR A 175 1.41 -7.90 -14.15
C THR A 175 2.25 -6.74 -14.64
N ASP A 176 3.19 -7.01 -15.55
CA ASP A 176 4.10 -6.00 -16.09
C ASP A 176 3.36 -4.89 -16.84
N LEU A 177 3.69 -3.63 -16.50
CA LEU A 177 3.13 -2.42 -17.08
C LEU A 177 4.10 -1.71 -18.05
N ASN A 178 5.34 -2.21 -18.18
CA ASN A 178 6.34 -1.68 -19.10
C ASN A 178 5.86 -1.52 -20.55
N PRO A 179 5.02 -2.42 -21.11
CA PRO A 179 4.52 -2.25 -22.48
C PRO A 179 3.78 -0.93 -22.73
N TRP A 180 3.22 -0.30 -21.69
CA TRP A 180 2.65 1.05 -21.76
C TRP A 180 3.65 2.12 -21.33
N HIS A 181 4.38 1.89 -20.24
CA HIS A 181 5.31 2.89 -19.68
C HIS A 181 6.47 3.21 -20.62
N GLU A 182 6.82 2.29 -21.52
CA GLU A 182 7.88 2.51 -22.49
C GLU A 182 7.47 3.39 -23.68
N ARG A 183 6.16 3.59 -23.89
CA ARG A 183 5.62 4.34 -25.03
C ARG A 183 5.92 5.84 -24.89
N PRO A 184 6.18 6.56 -26.00
CA PRO A 184 6.53 7.99 -25.95
C PRO A 184 5.56 8.84 -25.12
N VAL A 185 4.25 8.70 -25.36
CA VAL A 185 3.20 9.45 -24.64
C VAL A 185 3.22 9.23 -23.12
N TRP A 186 3.67 8.06 -22.66
CA TRP A 186 3.79 7.75 -21.23
C TRP A 186 5.10 8.32 -20.66
N LYS A 187 6.22 8.10 -21.35
CA LYS A 187 7.54 8.66 -20.96
C LYS A 187 7.52 10.19 -20.87
N ASP A 188 6.92 10.86 -21.86
CA ASP A 188 6.85 12.32 -21.90
C ASP A 188 6.05 12.88 -20.71
N LYS A 189 4.98 12.18 -20.30
CA LYS A 189 4.20 12.55 -19.12
C LYS A 189 4.99 12.37 -17.82
N GLN A 190 5.94 11.44 -17.79
CA GLN A 190 6.81 11.19 -16.65
C GLN A 190 7.95 12.21 -16.56
N SER A 191 8.58 12.58 -17.69
CA SER A 191 9.67 13.56 -17.75
C SER A 191 9.24 14.98 -17.36
N LEU A 192 7.96 15.32 -17.55
CA LEU A 192 7.37 16.60 -17.12
C LEU A 192 7.28 16.76 -15.59
N ARG A 193 7.49 15.69 -14.79
CA ARG A 193 7.59 15.76 -13.33
C ARG A 193 9.02 15.41 -12.88
N LYS A 194 9.68 16.33 -12.18
CA LYS A 194 10.98 16.12 -11.48
C LYS A 194 10.93 15.14 -10.30
N VAL A 195 9.92 14.28 -10.22
CA VAL A 195 9.80 13.25 -9.20
C VAL A 195 9.94 11.91 -9.92
N GLY A 196 11.01 11.20 -9.59
CA GLY A 196 11.43 9.97 -10.26
C GLY A 196 10.33 8.90 -10.32
N PRO A 197 10.53 7.86 -11.16
CA PRO A 197 9.51 6.88 -11.47
C PRO A 197 9.04 6.15 -10.21
N SER A 198 7.78 6.39 -9.80
CA SER A 198 7.09 5.47 -8.90
C SER A 198 6.54 4.32 -9.73
N THR A 199 7.37 3.30 -9.91
CA THR A 199 6.89 1.97 -10.30
C THR A 199 6.25 1.36 -9.05
N SER A 200 4.95 1.05 -9.13
CA SER A 200 4.26 0.20 -8.16
C SER A 200 4.80 -1.22 -8.28
N PHE A 201 6.03 -1.42 -7.82
CA PHE A 201 6.59 -2.74 -7.59
C PHE A 201 5.82 -3.40 -6.46
N GLY A 202 5.43 -4.66 -6.59
CA GLY A 202 5.01 -5.44 -5.42
C GLY A 202 6.11 -5.46 -4.35
N ASP A 203 5.79 -5.68 -3.09
CA ASP A 203 6.76 -5.59 -1.97
C ASP A 203 8.04 -6.40 -2.23
N LEU A 204 7.91 -7.55 -2.90
CA LEU A 204 9.03 -8.35 -3.37
C LEU A 204 9.83 -7.66 -4.47
N GLN A 205 9.17 -7.12 -5.50
CA GLN A 205 9.86 -6.43 -6.59
C GLN A 205 10.54 -5.14 -6.11
N ARG A 206 9.96 -4.45 -5.13
CA ARG A 206 10.57 -3.28 -4.49
C ARG A 206 11.82 -3.69 -3.73
N SER A 207 11.72 -4.76 -2.94
CA SER A 207 12.87 -5.33 -2.22
C SER A 207 13.96 -5.78 -3.19
N VAL A 208 13.60 -6.47 -4.28
CA VAL A 208 14.53 -6.90 -5.34
C VAL A 208 15.18 -5.71 -6.02
N PHE A 209 14.41 -4.65 -6.31
CA PHE A 209 14.95 -3.42 -6.87
C PHE A 209 15.90 -2.72 -5.91
N GLU A 210 15.55 -2.58 -4.63
CA GLU A 210 16.39 -1.96 -3.60
C GLU A 210 17.68 -2.76 -3.37
N MET A 211 17.60 -4.09 -3.32
CA MET A 211 18.76 -4.99 -3.24
C MET A 211 19.65 -4.87 -4.47
N ALA A 212 19.07 -4.92 -5.69
CA ALA A 212 19.82 -4.81 -6.94
C ALA A 212 20.45 -3.41 -7.10
N GLN A 213 19.73 -2.35 -6.74
CA GLN A 213 20.24 -0.98 -6.78
C GLN A 213 21.35 -0.75 -5.75
N THR A 214 21.22 -1.30 -4.55
CA THR A 214 22.30 -1.27 -3.54
C THR A 214 23.54 -1.96 -4.07
N ALA A 215 23.40 -3.19 -4.56
CA ALA A 215 24.50 -3.95 -5.14
C ALA A 215 25.18 -3.18 -6.30
N TRP A 216 24.39 -2.64 -7.24
CA TRP A 216 24.89 -1.86 -8.37
C TRP A 216 25.63 -0.58 -7.95
N ARG A 217 25.10 0.16 -6.97
CA ARG A 217 25.76 1.36 -6.43
C ARG A 217 27.06 1.01 -5.72
N THR A 218 27.06 -0.06 -4.92
CA THR A 218 28.25 -0.55 -4.25
C THR A 218 29.33 -0.96 -5.26
N THR A 219 28.99 -1.65 -6.36
CA THR A 219 29.98 -2.03 -7.38
C THR A 219 30.52 -0.85 -8.18
N GLN A 220 29.70 0.18 -8.42
CA GLN A 220 30.16 1.42 -9.07
C GLN A 220 31.11 2.22 -8.18
N ALA A 221 30.92 2.17 -6.86
CA ALA A 221 31.78 2.83 -5.88
C ALA A 221 33.00 1.99 -5.46
N ALA A 222 32.97 0.67 -5.69
CA ALA A 222 34.04 -0.26 -5.35
C ALA A 222 35.15 -0.27 -6.42
N ASN A 223 35.90 0.83 -6.51
CA ASN A 223 37.06 0.99 -7.39
C ASN A 223 38.41 0.58 -6.71
N GLY A 224 38.36 -0.04 -5.54
CA GLY A 224 39.54 -0.41 -4.76
C GLY A 224 40.17 0.74 -3.97
N GLN A 225 39.47 1.87 -3.79
CA GLN A 225 39.93 2.98 -2.97
C GLN A 225 40.09 2.62 -1.48
N GLU A 226 41.11 3.17 -0.84
CA GLU A 226 41.26 3.12 0.61
C GLU A 226 40.44 4.24 1.26
N GLU A 227 39.47 3.85 2.09
CA GLU A 227 38.67 4.81 2.88
C GLU A 227 39.33 5.07 4.24
N THR A 228 39.50 6.35 4.58
CA THR A 228 39.96 6.77 5.91
C THR A 228 38.78 6.76 6.88
N ARG A 229 38.76 5.81 7.82
CA ARG A 229 37.74 5.78 8.87
C ARG A 229 38.10 6.73 10.01
N THR A 230 37.13 7.48 10.49
CA THR A 230 37.25 8.21 11.77
C THR A 230 37.05 7.22 12.91
N VAL A 231 38.06 7.04 13.76
CA VAL A 231 37.96 6.20 14.97
C VAL A 231 37.26 7.01 16.06
N LYS A 232 36.11 6.53 16.55
CA LYS A 232 35.39 7.16 17.66
C LYS A 232 36.30 7.24 18.89
N VAL A 233 36.28 8.37 19.59
CA VAL A 233 36.89 8.50 20.91
C VAL A 233 36.21 7.51 21.85
N LYS A 234 36.99 6.71 22.55
CA LYS A 234 36.50 5.73 23.52
C LYS A 234 37.23 5.97 24.83
N ASP A 235 36.64 6.78 25.69
CA ASP A 235 37.18 7.00 27.02
C ASP A 235 37.01 5.74 27.88
N PHE A 236 37.93 5.60 28.82
CA PHE A 236 37.98 4.51 29.77
C PHE A 236 37.47 5.04 31.10
N GLY A 237 36.22 4.74 31.43
CA GLY A 237 35.53 5.22 32.63
C GLY A 237 35.91 4.48 33.90
N PHE A 238 37.02 3.73 33.87
CA PHE A 238 37.61 3.05 35.02
C PHE A 238 38.98 3.68 35.31
N ARG A 239 39.37 3.66 36.57
CA ARG A 239 40.67 4.14 37.04
C ARG A 239 41.83 3.37 36.41
N ASP A 240 41.68 2.05 36.29
CA ASP A 240 42.69 1.15 35.72
C ASP A 240 42.06 -0.17 35.25
N GLN A 241 42.89 -1.05 34.70
CA GLN A 241 42.46 -2.37 34.21
C GLN A 241 42.05 -3.31 35.33
N ASP A 242 42.56 -3.14 36.55
CA ASP A 242 42.22 -4.02 37.68
C ASP A 242 40.79 -3.73 38.17
N GLU A 243 40.40 -2.45 38.21
CA GLU A 243 39.02 -2.04 38.50
C GLU A 243 38.03 -2.56 37.46
N LEU A 244 38.38 -2.47 36.17
CA LEU A 244 37.56 -3.10 35.12
C LEU A 244 37.47 -4.61 35.32
N ARG A 245 38.58 -5.31 35.61
CA ARG A 245 38.55 -6.77 35.80
C ARG A 245 37.65 -7.17 36.96
N ALA A 246 37.69 -6.45 38.08
CA ALA A 246 36.81 -6.68 39.22
C ALA A 246 35.34 -6.46 38.83
N TYR A 247 35.04 -5.37 38.12
CA TYR A 247 33.71 -5.09 37.60
C TYR A 247 33.20 -6.18 36.64
N LEU A 248 34.05 -6.69 35.74
CA LEU A 248 33.68 -7.75 34.80
C LEU A 248 33.43 -9.09 35.49
N GLN A 249 34.14 -9.41 36.58
CA GLN A 249 33.87 -10.61 37.37
C GLN A 249 32.50 -10.53 38.04
N GLU A 250 32.18 -9.39 38.66
CA GLU A 250 30.86 -9.15 39.27
C GLU A 250 29.75 -9.20 38.22
N LEU A 251 29.95 -8.55 37.07
CA LEU A 251 29.01 -8.55 35.96
C LEU A 251 28.76 -9.96 35.40
N PHE A 252 29.79 -10.80 35.31
CA PHE A 252 29.64 -12.21 34.88
C PHE A 252 28.76 -12.99 35.86
N THR A 253 28.95 -12.79 37.16
CA THR A 253 28.13 -13.42 38.20
C THR A 253 26.69 -12.91 38.15
N LEU A 254 26.47 -11.59 38.02
CA LEU A 254 25.14 -11.00 37.90
C LEU A 254 24.38 -11.46 36.65
N GLN A 255 25.10 -11.79 35.58
CA GLN A 255 24.53 -12.37 34.36
C GLN A 255 24.36 -13.90 34.41
N GLU A 256 24.68 -14.54 35.54
CA GLU A 256 24.56 -15.98 35.73
C GLU A 256 25.35 -16.81 34.70
N GLY A 257 26.43 -16.25 34.16
CA GLY A 257 27.22 -16.88 33.09
C GLY A 257 26.50 -16.99 31.73
N LEU A 258 25.41 -16.24 31.53
CA LEU A 258 24.67 -16.18 30.28
C LEU A 258 25.04 -14.94 29.45
N CYS A 259 24.99 -15.09 28.13
CA CYS A 259 25.14 -14.00 27.19
C CYS A 259 23.97 -13.04 27.31
N ALA A 260 24.24 -11.76 27.59
CA ALA A 260 23.19 -10.76 27.78
C ALA A 260 22.30 -10.54 26.53
N LEU A 261 22.84 -10.77 25.32
CA LEU A 261 22.09 -10.56 24.07
C LEU A 261 21.26 -11.77 23.63
N THR A 262 21.74 -12.99 23.93
CA THR A 262 21.18 -14.23 23.36
C THR A 262 20.68 -15.20 24.41
N GLY A 263 21.04 -15.04 25.67
CA GLY A 263 20.75 -15.99 26.75
C GLY A 263 21.47 -17.33 26.63
N LEU A 264 22.43 -17.47 25.70
CA LEU A 264 23.25 -18.68 25.58
C LEU A 264 24.29 -18.74 26.70
N LEU A 265 24.65 -19.95 27.12
CA LEU A 265 25.72 -20.17 28.09
C LEU A 265 27.06 -19.69 27.53
N LEU A 266 27.75 -18.82 28.28
CA LEU A 266 29.06 -18.32 27.91
C LEU A 266 30.13 -19.39 28.12
N ARG A 267 31.12 -19.42 27.22
CA ARG A 267 32.31 -20.26 27.34
C ARG A 267 33.53 -19.42 27.72
N HIS A 268 34.48 -20.03 28.41
CA HIS A 268 35.78 -19.42 28.70
C HIS A 268 36.79 -19.83 27.64
N HIS A 269 37.80 -18.99 27.41
CA HIS A 269 38.82 -19.28 26.42
C HIS A 269 39.57 -20.57 26.77
N SER A 270 39.48 -21.57 25.89
CA SER A 270 40.13 -22.88 26.00
C SER A 270 40.34 -23.45 24.59
N PRO A 271 41.35 -24.29 24.36
CA PRO A 271 41.60 -24.90 23.04
C PRO A 271 40.42 -25.70 22.48
N ASP A 272 39.58 -26.27 23.36
CA ASP A 272 38.53 -27.23 23.01
C ASP A 272 37.11 -26.64 23.01
N VAL A 273 36.96 -25.31 23.05
CA VAL A 273 35.65 -24.65 23.02
C VAL A 273 35.41 -23.93 21.70
N ASP A 274 34.16 -23.88 21.27
CA ASP A 274 33.74 -23.04 20.15
C ASP A 274 34.05 -21.57 20.47
N GLU A 275 34.98 -20.99 19.71
CA GLU A 275 35.45 -19.61 19.89
C GLU A 275 34.30 -18.59 19.77
N GLU A 276 33.25 -18.93 19.03
CA GLU A 276 32.08 -18.07 18.86
C GLU A 276 31.26 -17.91 20.15
N LEU A 277 31.28 -18.91 21.02
CA LEU A 277 30.57 -18.91 22.31
C LEU A 277 31.42 -18.32 23.45
N VAL A 278 32.67 -17.96 23.20
CA VAL A 278 33.57 -17.40 24.21
C VAL A 278 33.09 -16.02 24.66
N CYS A 279 33.30 -15.71 25.94
CA CYS A 279 33.03 -14.41 26.55
C CYS A 279 33.67 -13.26 25.74
N SER A 280 32.87 -12.25 25.44
CA SER A 280 33.28 -11.02 24.80
C SER A 280 32.63 -9.84 25.50
N LEU A 281 33.30 -8.68 25.47
CA LEU A 281 32.81 -7.46 26.10
C LEU A 281 32.09 -6.59 25.06
N ASP A 282 30.84 -6.26 25.33
CA ASP A 282 30.02 -5.38 24.49
C ASP A 282 29.59 -4.13 25.27
N ARG A 283 29.41 -3.02 24.53
CA ARG A 283 28.82 -1.79 25.07
C ARG A 283 27.34 -1.77 24.73
N ILE A 284 26.49 -1.56 25.73
CA ILE A 284 25.04 -1.46 25.55
C ILE A 284 24.73 -0.29 24.60
N ASP A 285 25.28 0.88 24.89
CA ASP A 285 25.38 1.99 23.95
C ASP A 285 26.74 1.98 23.25
N SER A 286 26.72 1.59 21.97
CA SER A 286 27.91 1.57 21.10
C SER A 286 28.51 2.96 20.82
N ASN A 287 27.77 4.04 21.09
CA ASN A 287 28.27 5.42 21.05
C ASN A 287 28.87 5.89 22.39
N GLY A 288 28.55 5.22 23.49
CA GLY A 288 29.08 5.50 24.82
C GLY A 288 30.48 4.91 25.08
N HIS A 289 30.94 5.07 26.31
CA HIS A 289 32.30 4.74 26.75
C HIS A 289 32.40 3.34 27.39
N TYR A 290 33.61 2.89 27.68
CA TYR A 290 33.81 1.70 28.53
C TYR A 290 33.70 2.14 29.99
N GLU A 291 32.49 2.11 30.52
CA GLU A 291 32.18 2.62 31.86
C GLU A 291 31.15 1.74 32.59
N PRO A 292 31.08 1.81 33.92
CA PRO A 292 30.07 1.10 34.69
C PRO A 292 28.64 1.40 34.18
N GLY A 293 27.82 0.37 34.07
CA GLY A 293 26.44 0.49 33.58
C GLY A 293 26.28 0.50 32.05
N ASN A 294 27.35 0.72 31.28
CA ASN A 294 27.30 0.64 29.80
C ASN A 294 27.91 -0.66 29.24
N LEU A 295 28.33 -1.60 30.08
CA LEU A 295 29.00 -2.83 29.68
C LEU A 295 28.14 -4.07 29.96
N GLN A 296 28.23 -5.05 29.06
CA GLN A 296 27.60 -6.37 29.19
C GLN A 296 28.52 -7.47 28.62
N ILE A 297 28.42 -8.68 29.14
CA ILE A 297 29.19 -9.84 28.65
C ILE A 297 28.33 -10.67 27.71
N VAL A 298 28.88 -10.97 26.53
CA VAL A 298 28.14 -11.59 25.43
C VAL A 298 28.97 -12.68 24.76
N CYS A 299 28.34 -13.56 23.98
CA CYS A 299 29.07 -14.45 23.08
C CYS A 299 29.80 -13.63 22.01
N ARG A 300 30.98 -14.10 21.59
CA ARG A 300 31.80 -13.44 20.57
C ARG A 300 31.07 -13.24 19.23
N PHE A 301 30.30 -14.23 18.77
CA PHE A 301 29.52 -14.07 17.54
C PHE A 301 28.44 -12.98 17.71
N ALA A 302 27.79 -12.94 18.87
CA ALA A 302 26.70 -12.01 19.14
C ALA A 302 27.22 -10.57 19.19
N ASN A 303 28.39 -10.34 19.79
CA ASN A 303 29.07 -9.03 19.75
C ASN A 303 29.36 -8.60 18.31
N ARG A 304 29.90 -9.51 17.50
CA ARG A 304 30.22 -9.25 16.08
C ARG A 304 28.97 -8.95 15.26
N TRP A 305 27.87 -9.66 15.50
CA TRP A 305 26.61 -9.45 14.79
C TRP A 305 25.91 -8.15 15.20
N LYS A 306 25.96 -7.79 16.49
CA LYS A 306 25.45 -6.50 16.98
C LYS A 306 26.27 -5.35 16.40
N SER A 307 27.60 -5.45 16.39
CA SER A 307 28.50 -4.41 15.91
C SER A 307 28.17 -3.05 16.57
N ASP A 308 27.79 -2.02 15.81
CA ASP A 308 27.39 -0.71 16.29
C ASP A 308 25.85 -0.53 16.38
N ARG A 309 25.07 -1.57 16.09
CA ARG A 309 23.61 -1.52 16.18
C ARG A 309 23.15 -1.38 17.62
N GLY A 310 21.99 -0.73 17.79
CA GLY A 310 21.37 -0.52 19.11
C GLY A 310 20.99 -1.83 19.79
N ASN A 311 21.25 -1.89 21.11
CA ASN A 311 21.07 -3.10 21.92
C ASN A 311 19.66 -3.71 21.84
N THR A 312 18.64 -2.86 22.04
CA THR A 312 17.23 -3.26 22.06
C THR A 312 16.78 -3.86 20.74
N GLU A 313 17.19 -3.25 19.62
CA GLU A 313 16.82 -3.73 18.29
C GLU A 313 17.48 -5.07 17.97
N PHE A 314 18.73 -5.25 18.39
CA PHE A 314 19.42 -6.53 18.22
C PHE A 314 18.72 -7.65 19.01
N MET A 315 18.39 -7.43 20.28
CA MET A 315 17.68 -8.41 21.10
C MET A 315 16.31 -8.76 20.52
N ARG A 316 15.58 -7.78 19.95
CA ARG A 316 14.31 -8.01 19.24
C ARG A 316 14.49 -9.01 18.09
N LEU A 317 15.55 -8.86 17.30
CA LEU A 317 15.85 -9.77 16.17
C LEU A 317 16.23 -11.17 16.64
N VAL A 318 17.02 -11.28 17.72
CA VAL A 318 17.36 -12.58 18.33
C VAL A 318 16.11 -13.31 18.80
N GLN A 319 15.13 -12.60 19.38
CA GLN A 319 13.88 -13.23 19.83
C GLN A 319 13.06 -13.79 18.65
N LEU A 320 13.07 -13.11 17.49
CA LEU A 320 12.41 -13.64 16.29
C LEU A 320 13.04 -14.96 15.84
N LEU A 321 14.38 -15.08 15.89
CA LEU A 321 15.08 -16.33 15.56
C LEU A 321 14.69 -17.46 16.51
N LYS A 322 14.64 -17.20 17.82
CA LYS A 322 14.24 -18.21 18.81
C LYS A 322 12.81 -18.71 18.57
N ASN A 323 11.86 -17.79 18.38
CA ASN A 323 10.46 -18.14 18.15
C ASN A 323 10.24 -18.91 16.84
N SER A 324 11.14 -18.78 15.86
CA SER A 324 11.05 -19.52 14.59
C SER A 324 11.49 -20.99 14.70
N SER A 325 12.16 -21.37 15.79
CA SER A 325 12.61 -22.74 16.06
C SER A 325 11.58 -23.59 16.84
N ASP A 326 10.50 -22.96 17.34
CA ASP A 326 9.41 -23.61 18.10
C ASP A 326 8.18 -23.97 17.22
N VAL A 327 8.33 -23.98 15.88
CA VAL A 327 7.32 -24.37 14.88
C VAL A 327 7.80 -25.59 14.11
#